data_AF-A0A2E8TH80-F1
#
_entry.id   AF-A0A2E8TH80-F1
#
_cell.length_a   1.000
_cell.length_b   1.000
_cell.length_c   1.000
_cell.angle_alpha   90.00
_cell.angle_beta   90.00
_cell.angle_gamma   90.00
#
_symmetry.space_group_name_H-M   'P 1'
#
loop_
_entity.id
_entity.type
_entity.pdbx_description
1 polymer ?
#
loop_
_entity_poly.entity_id
_entity_poly.type
_entity_poly.pdbx_seq_one_letter_code
_entity_poly.pdbx_strand_id
1 'polypeptide(L)' 'GLRCLPDGGAFRAPEHVSAGRRFEIEAWWCPDPQRLERVQRCYDESGSWISSRHVLLQR' A
#
# COMPACT_ATOMS: atom_id res chain seq x y z
N GLY A 1 1.12 11.16 -0.60
CA GLY A 1 2.41 10.67 -1.13
C GLY A 1 2.86 9.40 -0.41
N LEU A 2 4.02 8.83 -0.77
CA LEU A 2 4.63 7.72 0.00
C LEU A 2 5.21 8.28 1.31
N ARG A 3 4.91 7.65 2.44
CA ARG A 3 5.43 8.01 3.76
C ARG A 3 6.39 6.93 4.23
N CYS A 4 7.66 7.28 4.36
CA CYS A 4 8.68 6.38 4.88
C CYS A 4 8.54 6.24 6.40
N LEU A 5 8.79 5.03 6.87
CA LEU A 5 8.85 4.65 8.27
C LEU A 5 10.28 4.18 8.58
N PRO A 6 10.64 4.06 9.87
CA PRO A 6 11.87 3.37 10.26
C PRO A 6 11.92 1.94 9.71
N ASP A 7 13.12 1.36 9.73
CA ASP A 7 13.38 -0.04 9.40
C ASP A 7 13.01 -0.44 7.95
N GLY A 8 13.08 0.50 7.01
CA GLY A 8 12.77 0.22 5.60
C GLY A 8 11.29 0.07 5.29
N GLY A 9 10.40 0.37 6.25
CA GLY A 9 8.97 0.42 6.02
C GLY A 9 8.53 1.68 5.26
N ALA A 10 7.43 1.58 4.53
CA ALA A 10 6.72 2.76 4.04
C ALA A 10 5.25 2.44 3.80
N PHE A 11 4.43 3.47 3.68
CA PHE A 11 3.03 3.30 3.32
C PHE A 11 2.52 4.43 2.43
N ARG A 12 1.50 4.13 1.65
CA ARG A 12 0.73 5.10 0.86
C ARG A 12 -0.74 4.89 1.18
N ALA A 13 -1.42 5.97 1.55
CA ALA A 13 -2.85 5.96 1.78
C ALA A 13 -3.41 7.35 1.38
N PRO A 14 -4.71 7.45 1.05
CA PRO A 14 -5.37 8.72 0.89
C PRO A 14 -5.27 9.53 2.19
N GLU A 15 -5.17 10.84 2.07
CA GLU A 15 -5.26 11.74 3.24
C GLU A 15 -6.67 11.76 3.81
N HIS A 16 -7.68 11.57 2.94
CA HIS A 16 -9.08 11.49 3.31
C HIS A 16 -9.77 10.38 2.49
N VAL A 17 -10.65 9.62 3.15
CA VAL A 17 -11.52 8.63 2.50
C VAL A 17 -12.91 9.22 2.41
N SER A 18 -13.36 9.48 1.19
CA SER A 18 -14.70 10.03 0.94
C SER A 18 -15.72 8.90 0.77
N ALA A 19 -16.90 9.05 1.37
CA ALA A 19 -18.01 8.11 1.20
C ALA A 19 -18.38 7.97 -0.29
N GLY A 20 -18.69 6.74 -0.72
CA GLY A 20 -19.07 6.45 -2.11
C GLY A 20 -17.92 6.52 -3.12
N ARG A 21 -16.67 6.55 -2.65
CA ARG A 21 -15.48 6.56 -3.52
C ARG A 21 -14.60 5.35 -3.23
N ARG A 22 -14.14 4.71 -4.30
CA ARG A 22 -13.10 3.68 -4.22
C ARG A 22 -11.80 4.29 -3.69
N PHE A 23 -11.03 3.48 -2.98
CA PHE A 23 -9.71 3.88 -2.51
C PHE A 23 -8.78 2.68 -2.38
N GLU A 24 -7.49 2.98 -2.23
CA GLU A 24 -6.44 1.98 -2.16
C GLU A 24 -5.44 2.37 -1.09
N ILE A 25 -4.87 1.37 -0.42
CA ILE A 25 -3.76 1.57 0.51
C ILE A 25 -2.62 0.64 0.14
N GLU A 26 -1.39 1.09 0.38
CA GLU A 26 -0.18 0.32 0.16
C GLU A 26 0.66 0.27 1.43
N ALA A 27 1.21 -0.91 1.72
CA ALA A 27 2.29 -1.12 2.67
C ALA A 27 3.52 -1.62 1.92
N TRP A 28 4.69 -1.11 2.30
CA TRP A 28 5.97 -1.38 1.66
C TRP A 28 6.97 -1.80 2.72
N TRP A 29 7.86 -2.72 2.35
CA TRP A 29 8.92 -3.24 3.22
C TRP A 29 10.20 -3.49 2.45
N CYS A 30 11.30 -2.86 2.87
CA CYS A 30 12.63 -3.01 2.30
C CYS A 30 13.53 -3.71 3.33
N PRO A 31 13.49 -5.06 3.45
CA PRO A 31 14.26 -5.79 4.46
C PRO A 31 15.78 -5.69 4.23
N ASP A 32 16.19 -5.49 2.98
CA ASP A 32 17.59 -5.35 2.58
C ASP A 32 17.67 -4.53 1.27
N PRO A 33 18.85 -3.97 0.91
CA PRO A 33 19.00 -3.10 -0.27
C PRO A 33 18.70 -3.75 -1.64
N GLN A 34 18.52 -5.07 -1.70
CA GLN A 34 18.26 -5.82 -2.93
C GLN A 34 16.79 -6.24 -3.06
N ARG A 35 15.98 -6.12 -2.00
CA ARG A 35 14.60 -6.60 -1.95
C ARG A 35 13.65 -5.50 -1.50
N LEU A 36 12.56 -5.35 -2.24
CA LEU A 36 11.44 -4.49 -1.86
C LEU A 36 10.12 -5.23 -2.03
N GLU A 37 9.36 -5.31 -0.96
CA GLU A 37 8.01 -5.88 -0.96
C GLU A 37 6.98 -4.77 -0.90
N ARG A 38 5.87 -4.98 -1.63
CA ARG A 38 4.72 -4.09 -1.60
C ARG A 38 3.43 -4.91 -1.59
N VAL A 39 2.56 -4.61 -0.64
CA VAL A 39 1.18 -5.08 -0.62
C VAL A 39 0.25 -3.88 -0.84
N GLN A 40 -0.63 -3.99 -1.83
CA GLN A 40 -1.68 -3.02 -2.12
C GLN A 40 -3.04 -3.68 -1.83
N ARG A 41 -3.95 -2.96 -1.16
CA ARG A 41 -5.35 -3.38 -0.97
C ARG A 41 -6.27 -2.37 -1.64
N CYS A 42 -7.22 -2.87 -2.42
CA CYS A 42 -8.21 -2.06 -3.13
C CYS A 42 -9.59 -2.24 -2.49
N TYR A 43 -10.32 -1.13 -2.33
CA TYR A 43 -11.64 -1.08 -1.72
C TYR A 43 -12.64 -0.41 -2.67
N ASP A 44 -13.87 -0.90 -2.68
CA ASP A 44 -14.96 -0.34 -3.49
C ASP A 44 -15.58 0.91 -2.85
N GLU A 45 -16.59 1.46 -3.50
CA GLU A 45 -17.34 2.65 -3.06
C GLU A 45 -18.07 2.46 -1.72
N SER A 46 -18.33 1.21 -1.31
CA SER A 46 -18.94 0.87 -0.03
C SER A 46 -17.90 0.71 1.10
N GLY A 47 -16.61 0.77 0.77
CA GLY A 47 -15.52 0.45 1.68
C GLY A 47 -15.28 -1.05 1.83
N SER A 48 -15.89 -1.89 0.99
CA SER A 48 -15.65 -3.32 0.98
C SER A 48 -14.33 -3.62 0.28
N TRP A 49 -13.56 -4.56 0.85
CA TRP A 49 -12.32 -5.01 0.24
C TRP A 49 -12.60 -5.81 -1.04
N ILE A 50 -11.97 -5.43 -2.15
CA ILE A 50 -12.13 -6.13 -3.45
C ILE A 50 -10.99 -7.10 -3.69
N SER A 51 -9.74 -6.65 -3.50
CA SER A 51 -8.56 -7.41 -3.89
C SER A 51 -7.31 -6.94 -3.17
N SER A 52 -6.30 -7.81 -3.17
CA SER A 52 -4.95 -7.48 -2.75
C SER A 52 -3.97 -7.83 -3.85
N ARG A 53 -2.99 -6.96 -4.07
CA ARG A 53 -1.87 -7.21 -4.97
C ARG A 53 -0.57 -7.21 -4.18
N HIS A 54 0.15 -8.31 -4.26
CA HIS A 54 1.51 -8.41 -3.72
C HIS A 54 2.52 -8.32 -4.86
N VAL A 55 3.59 -7.55 -4.65
CA VAL A 55 4.72 -7.45 -5.57
C VAL A 55 6.01 -7.57 -4.77
N LEU A 56 6.86 -8.50 -5.20
CA LEU A 56 8.25 -8.61 -4.78
C LEU A 56 9.12 -8.03 -5.90
N LEU A 57 9.89 -7.00 -5.59
CA LEU A 57 10.87 -6.38 -6.47
C LEU A 57 12.26 -6.79 -6.00
N GLN A 58 13.08 -7.27 -6.93
CA GLN A 58 14.46 -7.67 -6.71
C GLN A 58 15.35 -6.91 -7.70
N ARG A 59 16.53 -6.52 -7.25
CA ARG A 59 17.49 -5.77 -8.06
C ARG A 59 18.53 -6.66 -8.73
#